data_AF-A0A3S5DC01-F1
#
_entry.id   AF-A0A3S5DC01-F1
#
_cell.length_a   1.000
_cell.length_b   1.000
_cell.length_c   1.000
_cell.angle_alpha   90.00
_cell.angle_beta   90.00
_cell.angle_gamma   90.00
#
_symmetry.space_group_name_H-M   'P 1'
#
loop_
_entity.id
_entity.type
_entity.pdbx_description
1 polymer ?
#
loop_
_entity_poly.entity_id
_entity_poly.type
_entity_poly.pdbx_seq_one_letter_code
_entity_poly.pdbx_strand_id
1 'polypeptide(L)'
;MNAPGVIFLPQSGSLDRATTLVSVSYLRYAAMGYFASPLLHFIHALRRDARTETAIDGLLALGHTSGADTLLGFWLGQQIVKG
;
A
#
# COMPACT_ATOMS: atom_id res chain seq x y z
N MET A 1 16.51 29.97 -2.34
CA MET A 1 15.29 29.15 -2.27
C MET A 1 15.20 28.35 -3.56
N ASN A 2 15.47 27.05 -3.50
CA ASN A 2 15.17 26.05 -4.54
C ASN A 2 15.10 24.70 -3.82
N ALA A 3 13.95 24.02 -3.87
CA ALA A 3 13.77 22.72 -3.27
C ALA A 3 14.47 21.66 -4.15
N PRO A 4 15.34 20.79 -3.59
CA PRO A 4 15.92 19.71 -4.37
C PRO A 4 14.86 18.65 -4.63
N GLY A 5 14.43 18.54 -5.89
CA GLY A 5 13.70 17.39 -6.40
C GLY A 5 14.50 16.13 -6.12
N VAL A 6 13.97 15.29 -5.24
CA VAL A 6 14.56 14.00 -4.90
C VAL A 6 14.57 13.13 -6.15
N ILE A 7 15.76 12.67 -6.51
CA ILE A 7 16.05 11.85 -7.68
C ILE A 7 15.17 10.58 -7.66
N PHE A 8 14.24 10.48 -8.62
CA PHE A 8 13.39 9.31 -8.84
C PHE A 8 14.20 8.25 -9.61
N LEU A 9 14.82 7.35 -8.83
CA LEU A 9 15.42 6.05 -9.18
C LEU A 9 16.40 5.97 -10.38
N PRO A 10 17.71 6.06 -10.15
CA PRO A 10 18.69 5.41 -11.01
C PRO A 10 19.00 3.99 -10.49
N GLN A 11 19.10 3.03 -11.42
CA GLN A 11 19.56 1.65 -11.26
C GLN A 11 18.52 0.64 -10.72
N SER A 12 18.06 -0.24 -11.62
CA SER A 12 17.24 -1.44 -11.34
C SER A 12 17.92 -2.48 -10.44
N GLY A 13 19.16 -2.23 -10.00
CA GLY A 13 19.86 -3.05 -9.02
C GLY A 13 19.26 -2.86 -7.63
N SER A 14 18.60 -3.91 -7.15
CA SER A 14 18.03 -4.07 -5.80
C SER A 14 16.63 -3.50 -5.56
N LEU A 15 15.77 -3.42 -6.58
CA LEU A 15 14.34 -3.15 -6.39
C LEU A 15 13.75 -4.08 -5.32
N ASP A 16 14.16 -5.36 -5.28
CA ASP A 16 13.76 -6.33 -4.25
C ASP A 16 14.19 -5.95 -2.83
N ARG A 17 15.38 -5.35 -2.66
CA ARG A 17 15.83 -4.88 -1.35
C ARG A 17 15.09 -3.61 -0.94
N ALA A 18 14.84 -2.71 -1.89
CA ALA A 18 14.06 -1.51 -1.66
C ALA A 18 12.62 -1.88 -1.24
N THR A 19 11.99 -2.82 -1.95
CA THR A 19 10.63 -3.30 -1.62
C THR A 19 10.60 -4.06 -0.29
N THR A 20 11.65 -4.80 0.05
CA THR A 20 11.78 -5.44 1.38
C THR A 20 11.83 -4.40 2.50
N LEU A 21 12.66 -3.35 2.37
CA LEU A 21 12.74 -2.28 3.37
C LEU A 21 11.43 -1.50 3.49
N VAL A 22 10.77 -1.26 2.36
CA VAL A 22 9.45 -0.65 2.32
C VAL A 22 8.45 -1.52 3.09
N SER A 23 8.33 -2.82 2.77
CA SER A 23 7.41 -3.75 3.46
C SER A 23 7.69 -3.88 4.97
N VAL A 24 8.96 -3.93 5.37
CA VAL A 24 9.35 -3.92 6.80
C VAL A 24 8.88 -2.63 7.48
N SER A 25 9.03 -1.49 6.80
CA SER A 25 8.56 -0.20 7.32
C SER A 25 7.03 -0.17 7.45
N TYR A 26 6.30 -0.68 6.46
CA TYR A 26 4.84 -0.82 6.52
C TYR A 26 4.40 -1.60 7.76
N LEU A 27 4.98 -2.77 8.00
CA LEU A 27 4.64 -3.60 9.16
C LEU A 27 4.99 -2.93 10.49
N ARG A 28 6.17 -2.31 10.57
CA ARG A 28 6.60 -1.58 11.77
C ARG A 28 5.65 -0.42 12.09
N TYR A 29 5.25 0.37 11.09
CA TYR A 29 4.31 1.47 11.29
C TYR A 29 2.90 0.97 11.62
N ALA A 30 2.45 -0.11 10.99
CA ALA A 30 1.16 -0.73 11.31
C ALA A 30 1.09 -1.22 12.76
N ALA A 31 2.18 -1.78 13.30
CA ALA A 31 2.26 -2.17 14.72
C ALA A 31 2.14 -0.98 15.69
N MET A 32 2.41 0.24 15.21
CA MET A 32 2.24 1.49 15.96
C MET A 32 0.89 2.18 15.66
N GLY A 33 0.00 1.55 14.88
CA GLY A 33 -1.29 2.11 14.47
C GLY A 33 -1.22 3.13 13.32
N TYR A 34 -0.06 3.26 12.67
CA TYR A 34 0.11 4.13 11.50
C TYR A 34 0.00 3.31 10.21
N PHE A 35 -0.88 3.75 9.31
CA PHE A 35 -1.13 3.09 8.04
C PHE A 35 -0.83 4.04 6.89
N ALA A 36 -0.37 3.51 5.76
CA ALA A 36 -0.13 4.37 4.61
C ALA A 36 -1.44 4.90 4.01
N SER A 37 -1.36 6.09 3.46
CA SER A 37 -2.48 6.80 2.86
C SER A 37 -3.25 5.98 1.81
N PRO A 38 -2.63 5.18 0.92
CA PRO A 38 -3.38 4.35 -0.03
C PRO A 38 -4.30 3.34 0.65
N LEU A 39 -3.84 2.70 1.75
CA LEU A 39 -4.66 1.77 2.53
C LEU A 39 -5.80 2.49 3.25
N LEU A 40 -5.54 3.67 3.81
CA LEU A 40 -6.57 4.49 4.46
C LEU A 40 -7.64 4.96 3.45
N HIS A 41 -7.22 5.39 2.26
CA HIS A 41 -8.12 5.78 1.18
C HIS A 41 -8.97 4.60 0.70
N PHE A 42 -8.37 3.41 0.55
CA PHE A 42 -9.07 2.17 0.22
C PHE A 42 -10.16 1.83 1.25
N ILE A 43 -9.82 1.80 2.54
CA ILE A 43 -10.79 1.54 3.61
C ILE A 43 -11.90 2.60 3.61
N HIS A 44 -11.55 3.87 3.39
CA HIS A 44 -12.55 4.95 3.32
C HIS A 44 -13.50 4.81 2.13
N ALA A 45 -12.97 4.49 0.94
CA ALA A 45 -13.75 4.27 -0.28
C ALA A 45 -14.73 3.10 -0.11
N LEU A 46 -14.25 1.97 0.45
CA LEU A 46 -15.10 0.81 0.76
C LEU A 46 -16.23 1.13 1.73
N ARG A 47 -15.99 1.96 2.75
CA ARG A 47 -17.03 2.35 3.73
C ARG A 47 -18.10 3.25 3.15
N ARG A 48 -17.81 3.98 2.07
CA ARG A 48 -18.72 4.96 1.46
C ARG A 48 -19.34 4.51 0.15
N ASP A 49 -19.02 3.30 -0.31
CA ASP A 49 -19.45 2.75 -1.60
C ASP A 49 -19.18 3.73 -2.78
N ALA A 50 -18.02 4.40 -2.74
CA ALA A 50 -17.69 5.47 -3.68
C ALA A 50 -16.22 5.44 -4.08
N ARG A 51 -15.96 5.51 -5.40
CA ARG A 51 -14.61 5.59 -6.01
C ARG A 51 -13.66 4.46 -5.61
N THR A 52 -14.17 3.24 -5.55
CA THR A 52 -13.43 2.04 -5.16
C THR A 52 -12.29 1.72 -6.14
N GLU A 53 -12.47 1.95 -7.44
CA GLU A 53 -11.48 1.67 -8.49
C GLU A 53 -10.18 2.44 -8.28
N THR A 54 -10.24 3.78 -8.13
CA THR A 54 -9.05 4.61 -7.90
C THR A 54 -8.32 4.25 -6.60
N ALA A 55 -9.06 3.80 -5.59
CA ALA A 55 -8.47 3.39 -4.32
C ALA A 55 -7.80 2.01 -4.42
N ILE A 56 -8.36 1.10 -5.24
CA ILE A 56 -7.72 -0.18 -5.61
C ILE A 56 -6.42 0.09 -6.39
N ASP A 57 -6.46 0.95 -7.41
CA ASP A 57 -5.27 1.31 -8.19
C ASP A 57 -4.16 1.90 -7.31
N GLY A 58 -4.53 2.79 -6.39
CA GLY A 58 -3.60 3.36 -5.43
C GLY A 58 -2.98 2.33 -4.49
N LEU A 59 -3.73 1.28 -4.12
CA LEU A 59 -3.22 0.19 -3.30
C LEU A 59 -2.36 -0.77 -4.13
N LEU A 60 -2.69 -1.02 -5.41
CA LEU A 60 -1.89 -1.84 -6.32
C LEU A 60 -0.54 -1.21 -6.66
N ALA A 61 -0.45 0.12 -6.66
CA ALA A 61 0.82 0.84 -6.86
C ALA A 61 1.79 0.74 -5.66
N LEU A 62 1.41 0.03 -4.58
CA LEU A 62 2.16 -0.05 -3.34
C LEU A 62 3.22 -1.16 -3.39
N GLY A 63 4.48 -0.76 -3.56
CA GLY A 63 5.60 -1.69 -3.66
C GLY A 63 5.49 -2.58 -4.91
N HIS A 64 6.17 -3.72 -4.91
CA HIS A 64 6.18 -4.63 -6.07
C HIS A 64 4.97 -5.59 -6.08
N THR A 65 4.75 -6.31 -4.98
CA THR A 65 3.59 -7.21 -4.79
C THR A 65 2.76 -6.88 -3.55
N SER A 66 3.32 -6.10 -2.62
CA SER A 66 2.72 -5.81 -1.30
C SER A 66 1.29 -5.24 -1.37
N GLY A 67 0.99 -4.44 -2.40
CA GLY A 67 -0.35 -3.93 -2.67
C GLY A 67 -1.37 -5.02 -3.00
N ALA A 68 -1.00 -5.92 -3.92
CA ALA A 68 -1.82 -7.05 -4.33
C ALA A 68 -2.02 -8.06 -3.18
N ASP A 69 -0.95 -8.36 -2.44
CA ASP A 69 -1.02 -9.23 -1.25
C ASP A 69 -1.97 -8.67 -0.18
N THR A 70 -1.97 -7.35 0.00
CA THR A 70 -2.88 -6.66 0.94
C THR A 70 -4.34 -6.76 0.48
N LEU A 71 -4.63 -6.56 -0.80
CA LEU A 71 -5.97 -6.71 -1.37
C LEU A 71 -6.49 -8.15 -1.23
N LEU A 72 -5.64 -9.14 -1.52
CA LEU A 72 -5.98 -10.55 -1.37
C LEU A 72 -6.29 -10.89 0.10
N GLY A 73 -5.43 -10.45 1.03
CA GLY A 73 -5.65 -10.64 2.46
C GLY A 73 -6.96 -10.01 2.96
N PHE A 74 -7.28 -8.81 2.46
CA PHE A 74 -8.53 -8.14 2.80
C PHE A 74 -9.75 -8.90 2.26
N TRP A 75 -9.71 -9.33 0.99
CA TRP A 75 -10.79 -10.12 0.39
C TRP A 75 -11.00 -11.44 1.13
N LEU A 76 -9.94 -12.18 1.44
CA LEU A 76 -10.00 -13.42 2.23
C LEU A 76 -10.60 -13.18 3.62
N GLY A 77 -10.16 -12.13 4.31
CA GLY A 77 -10.70 -11.75 5.62
C GLY A 77 -12.20 -11.44 5.56
N GLN A 78 -12.67 -10.77 4.51
CA GLN A 78 -14.10 -10.55 4.31
C GLN A 78 -14.88 -11.85 4.11
N GLN A 79 -14.31 -12.85 3.41
CA GLN A 79 -14.97 -14.16 3.25
C GLN A 79 -15.08 -14.90 4.59
N ILE A 80 -14.05 -14.82 5.43
CA ILE A 80 -14.03 -15.46 6.76
C ILE A 80 -15.04 -14.80 7.71
N VAL A 81 -15.15 -13.46 7.69
CA VAL A 81 -16.04 -12.72 8.59
C VAL A 81 -17.52 -12.78 8.15
N LYS A 82 -17.78 -12.99 6.85
CA LYS A 82 -19.14 -13.11 6.30
C LYS A 82 -19.66 -14.56 6.26
N GLY A 83 -18.80 -15.55 6.47
CA GLY A 83 -19.16 -16.96 6.67
C GLY A 83 -19.56 -17.23 8.11
#